data_AF-A0A3E2CEH3-F1
#
_entry.id   AF-A0A3E2CEH3-F1
#
_cell.length_a   1.000
_cell.length_b   1.000
_cell.length_c   1.000
_cell.angle_alpha   90.00
_cell.angle_beta   90.00
_cell.angle_gamma   90.00
#
_symmetry.space_group_name_H-M   'P 1'
#
loop_
_entity.id
_entity.type
_entity.pdbx_description
1 polymer ?
#
loop_
_entity_poly.entity_id
_entity_poly.type
_entity_poly.pdbx_seq_one_letter_code
_entity_poly.pdbx_strand_id
1 'polypeptide(L)'
;YGLLVGFDQNTQPLSDAGARELIKPLVNDYVTNHAEILSWYSFDALIDDVLALAADISCSMIGINSRGESIDSTSKAVLEIQKWNNSWIEHLQKAIDCAETTEIIAKKPSSIKLRRGKNDSDEKYFEKCENYGKEYVEYLNITLKNKCYESCNNLLEAAKKRNALLELVLAFDAAKQRANMAQFSDFTIAAYRLVTHFPSIAEQYRRQYSQVLLDEYQDTSTTQAMLIATLFHKKTSGVEEASVVAKTSENQDFLTTQQTHIAAVGDPFQAIYSFRGASSGAFRKLEQALNIDQSSEFSLTRTRRNSQLILKAANSITKPLRVPPLRHSSSLATEVEVKNLQYLDNAPKGTFGVLNMPTQYQEVEAVVRFVKYVKHNALSENDDTNSASARVAVLFRSKNNIPLYE
;
A
#
# COMPACT_ATOMS: atom_id res chain seq x y z
N TYR A 1 4.32 29.03 15.98
CA TYR A 1 4.00 28.04 17.03
C TYR A 1 2.70 27.37 16.67
N GLY A 2 2.76 26.26 15.93
CA GLY A 2 1.57 25.49 15.58
C GLY A 2 1.05 24.82 16.84
N LEU A 3 -0.10 25.26 17.34
CA LEU A 3 -0.86 24.47 18.30
C LEU A 3 -1.16 23.14 17.61
N LEU A 4 -0.64 22.04 18.16
CA LEU A 4 -1.09 20.69 17.85
C LEU A 4 -2.52 20.58 18.38
N VAL A 5 -3.48 21.11 17.63
CA VAL A 5 -4.90 21.03 17.99
C VAL A 5 -5.22 19.53 18.09
N GLY A 6 -5.79 19.11 19.22
CA GLY A 6 -6.09 17.70 19.51
C GLY A 6 -5.05 16.94 20.32
N PHE A 7 -3.90 17.54 20.64
CA PHE A 7 -2.88 16.95 21.53
C PHE A 7 -2.52 17.89 22.67
N ASP A 8 -2.04 17.32 23.78
CA ASP A 8 -1.44 18.09 24.86
C ASP A 8 -0.21 18.84 24.31
N GLN A 9 0.02 20.08 24.74
CA GLN A 9 1.19 20.88 24.34
C GLN A 9 2.52 20.21 24.70
N ASN A 10 2.50 19.28 25.67
CA ASN A 10 3.64 18.50 26.11
C ASN A 10 3.83 17.20 25.33
N THR A 11 2.99 16.91 24.33
CA THR A 11 3.06 15.65 23.56
C THR A 11 4.41 15.51 22.88
N GLN A 12 5.10 14.41 23.14
CA GLN A 12 6.42 14.13 22.58
C GLN A 12 6.32 13.27 21.31
N PRO A 13 7.19 13.48 20.32
CA PRO A 13 7.26 12.60 19.16
C PRO A 13 7.75 11.20 19.57
N LEU A 14 7.04 10.16 19.12
CA LEU A 14 7.39 8.77 19.33
C LEU A 14 8.22 8.25 18.15
N SER A 15 9.47 7.86 18.40
CA SER A 15 10.33 7.19 17.42
C SER A 15 9.98 5.71 17.26
N ASP A 16 10.42 5.06 16.18
CA ASP A 16 10.20 3.62 15.97
C ASP A 16 10.81 2.77 17.11
N ALA A 17 12.00 3.15 17.59
CA ALA A 17 12.61 2.51 18.75
C ALA A 17 11.79 2.75 20.04
N GLY A 18 11.30 3.97 20.24
CA GLY A 18 10.42 4.30 21.36
C GLY A 18 9.10 3.54 21.32
N ALA A 19 8.51 3.36 20.13
CA ALA A 19 7.31 2.56 19.92
C ALA A 19 7.55 1.09 20.30
N ARG A 20 8.71 0.54 19.94
CA ARG A 20 9.12 -0.83 20.33
C ARG A 20 9.29 -0.96 21.85
N GLU A 21 9.90 0.02 22.52
CA GLU A 21 10.02 -0.03 23.99
C GLU A 21 8.67 0.13 24.69
N LEU A 22 7.80 0.99 24.16
CA LEU A 22 6.47 1.25 24.74
C LEU A 22 5.55 0.01 24.67
N ILE A 23 5.64 -0.77 23.60
CA ILE A 23 4.76 -1.93 23.38
C ILE A 23 5.22 -3.21 24.10
N LYS A 24 6.52 -3.37 24.37
CA LYS A 24 7.08 -4.53 25.08
C LYS A 24 6.33 -4.93 26.36
N PRO A 25 6.08 -4.02 27.33
CA PRO A 25 5.37 -4.40 28.55
C PRO A 25 3.93 -4.86 28.26
N LEU A 26 3.25 -4.25 27.29
CA LEU A 26 1.88 -4.64 26.90
C LEU A 26 1.85 -6.06 26.33
N VAL A 27 2.80 -6.39 25.45
CA VAL A 27 2.91 -7.73 24.86
C VAL A 27 3.28 -8.75 25.93
N ASN A 28 4.17 -8.39 26.86
CA ASN A 28 4.52 -9.27 27.98
C ASN A 28 3.30 -9.60 28.84
N ASP A 29 2.50 -8.61 29.20
CA ASP A 29 1.28 -8.80 29.99
C ASP A 29 0.23 -9.60 29.22
N TYR A 30 0.09 -9.35 27.91
CA TYR A 30 -0.82 -10.11 27.05
C TYR A 30 -0.42 -11.59 26.97
N VAL A 31 0.85 -11.88 26.66
CA VAL A 31 1.38 -13.25 26.57
C VAL A 31 1.25 -14.00 27.89
N THR A 32 1.39 -13.30 29.02
CA THR A 32 1.20 -13.90 30.36
C THR A 32 -0.23 -14.41 30.56
N ASN A 33 -1.23 -13.70 30.02
CA ASN A 33 -2.65 -14.07 30.12
C ASN A 33 -3.11 -14.99 28.96
N HIS A 34 -2.38 -15.00 27.84
CA HIS A 34 -2.70 -15.69 26.60
C HIS A 34 -1.50 -16.50 26.08
N ALA A 35 -1.00 -17.44 26.90
CA ALA A 35 0.22 -18.19 26.59
C ALA A 35 0.15 -18.96 25.25
N GLU A 36 -1.07 -19.32 24.80
CA GLU A 36 -1.32 -19.96 23.52
C GLU A 36 -0.84 -19.16 22.31
N ILE A 37 -0.74 -17.82 22.41
CA ILE A 37 -0.28 -16.97 21.30
C ILE A 37 1.15 -17.27 20.88
N LEU A 38 1.97 -17.81 21.79
CA LEU A 38 3.35 -18.21 21.51
C LEU A 38 3.45 -19.43 20.60
N SER A 39 2.35 -20.18 20.39
CA SER A 39 2.28 -21.19 19.34
C SER A 39 2.26 -20.57 17.93
N TRP A 40 1.86 -19.31 17.82
CA TRP A 40 1.75 -18.58 16.56
C TRP A 40 2.89 -17.62 16.32
N TYR A 41 3.46 -17.03 17.37
CA TYR A 41 4.45 -15.96 17.29
C TYR A 41 5.63 -16.17 18.24
N SER A 42 6.81 -15.74 17.81
CA SER A 42 7.86 -15.35 18.76
C SER A 42 7.51 -13.99 19.37
N PHE A 43 8.05 -13.69 20.55
CA PHE A 43 7.78 -12.42 21.24
C PHE A 43 8.11 -11.18 20.38
N ASP A 44 9.29 -11.16 19.74
CA ASP A 44 9.69 -10.07 18.85
C ASP A 44 8.82 -9.99 17.59
N ALA A 45 8.47 -11.13 16.99
CA ALA A 45 7.60 -11.16 15.82
C ALA A 45 6.20 -10.61 16.13
N LEU A 46 5.67 -10.90 17.33
CA LEU A 46 4.39 -10.35 17.78
C LEU A 46 4.46 -8.82 17.91
N ILE A 47 5.55 -8.29 18.47
CA ILE A 47 5.77 -6.84 18.55
C ILE A 47 5.82 -6.22 17.14
N ASP A 48 6.61 -6.80 16.25
CA ASP A 48 6.78 -6.30 14.88
C ASP A 48 5.45 -6.27 14.12
N ASP A 49 4.65 -7.34 14.24
CA ASP A 49 3.35 -7.45 13.55
C ASP A 49 2.29 -6.52 14.14
N VAL A 50 2.30 -6.26 15.46
CA VAL A 50 1.38 -5.26 16.05
C VAL A 50 1.75 -3.86 15.60
N LEU A 51 3.03 -3.50 15.59
CA LEU A 51 3.48 -2.18 15.14
C LEU A 51 3.19 -1.97 13.64
N ALA A 52 3.42 -3.00 12.82
CA ALA A 52 3.07 -2.97 11.40
C ALA A 52 1.56 -2.80 11.19
N LEU A 53 0.73 -3.57 11.90
CA LEU A 53 -0.72 -3.47 11.80
C LEU A 53 -1.24 -2.10 12.27
N ALA A 54 -0.68 -1.55 13.36
CA ALA A 54 -1.03 -0.21 13.84
C ALA A 54 -0.73 0.87 12.79
N ALA A 55 0.42 0.77 12.10
CA ALA A 55 0.79 1.67 11.02
C ALA A 55 -0.16 1.53 9.82
N ASP A 56 -0.46 0.31 9.38
CA ASP A 56 -1.36 0.04 8.27
C ASP A 56 -2.78 0.58 8.53
N ILE A 57 -3.30 0.37 9.73
CA ILE A 57 -4.60 0.91 10.17
C ILE A 57 -4.59 2.43 10.08
N SER A 58 -3.53 3.06 10.60
CA SER A 58 -3.41 4.52 10.65
C SER A 58 -3.32 5.15 9.25
N CYS A 59 -2.72 4.45 8.28
CA CYS A 59 -2.54 4.95 6.91
C CYS A 59 -3.69 4.62 5.96
N SER A 60 -4.44 3.55 6.22
CA SER A 60 -5.38 2.98 5.25
C SER A 60 -6.84 2.94 5.72
N MET A 61 -7.08 2.93 7.03
CA MET A 61 -8.42 2.65 7.57
C MET A 61 -9.13 3.89 8.14
N ILE A 62 -8.48 5.06 8.08
CA ILE A 62 -9.04 6.33 8.52
C ILE A 62 -9.62 7.05 7.30
N GLY A 63 -10.91 7.40 7.38
CA GLY A 63 -11.64 8.04 6.31
C GLY A 63 -13.15 7.79 6.37
N ILE A 64 -13.78 7.59 5.21
CA ILE A 64 -15.21 7.27 5.10
C ILE A 64 -15.34 5.79 4.70
N ASN A 65 -16.14 5.03 5.42
CA ASN A 65 -16.37 3.62 5.10
C ASN A 65 -17.41 3.46 3.96
N SER A 66 -17.65 2.21 3.53
CA SER A 66 -18.60 1.92 2.45
C SER A 66 -20.06 2.28 2.75
N ARG A 67 -20.40 2.60 4.02
CA ARG A 67 -21.72 3.04 4.46
C ARG A 67 -21.82 4.57 4.59
N GLY A 68 -20.76 5.31 4.27
CA GLY A 68 -20.71 6.76 4.43
C GLY A 68 -20.38 7.23 5.84
N GLU A 69 -20.03 6.33 6.77
CA GLU A 69 -19.71 6.68 8.14
C GLU A 69 -18.25 7.12 8.25
N SER A 70 -17.98 8.18 9.01
CA SER A 70 -16.62 8.68 9.25
C SER A 70 -15.90 7.85 10.32
N ILE A 71 -14.76 7.29 9.91
CA ILE A 71 -13.77 6.60 10.74
C ILE A 71 -12.61 7.56 10.96
N ASP A 72 -12.55 8.15 12.15
CA ASP A 72 -11.70 9.29 12.49
C ASP A 72 -10.68 8.98 13.60
N SER A 73 -10.55 7.71 13.97
CA SER A 73 -9.70 7.26 15.08
C SER A 73 -9.30 5.80 14.90
N THR A 74 -8.13 5.45 15.45
CA THR A 74 -7.62 4.07 15.49
C THR A 74 -8.65 3.14 16.11
N SER A 75 -9.28 3.54 17.23
CA SER A 75 -10.25 2.69 17.92
C SER A 75 -11.48 2.38 17.07
N LYS A 76 -12.05 3.37 16.37
CA LYS A 76 -13.18 3.13 15.45
C LYS A 76 -12.77 2.23 14.28
N ALA A 77 -11.57 2.45 13.72
CA ALA A 77 -11.05 1.61 12.64
C ALA A 77 -10.90 0.15 13.09
N VAL A 78 -10.31 -0.10 14.26
CA VAL A 78 -10.18 -1.45 14.82
C VAL A 78 -11.55 -2.10 15.03
N LEU A 79 -12.53 -1.38 15.57
CA LEU A 79 -13.88 -1.93 15.78
C LEU A 79 -14.54 -2.36 14.47
N GLU A 80 -14.39 -1.58 13.40
CA GLU A 80 -14.91 -1.96 12.08
C GLU A 80 -14.20 -3.18 11.50
N ILE A 81 -12.88 -3.27 11.66
CA ILE A 81 -12.11 -4.45 11.23
C ILE A 81 -12.56 -5.68 12.03
N GLN A 82 -12.74 -5.56 13.34
CA GLN A 82 -13.21 -6.66 14.20
C GLN A 82 -14.60 -7.14 13.79
N LYS A 83 -15.54 -6.24 13.49
CA LYS A 83 -16.88 -6.61 13.01
C LYS A 83 -16.80 -7.47 11.74
N TRP A 84 -16.03 -7.00 10.75
CA TRP A 84 -15.83 -7.75 9.51
C TRP A 84 -15.12 -9.08 9.75
N ASN A 85 -14.05 -9.06 10.55
CA ASN A 85 -13.22 -10.23 10.83
C ASN A 85 -13.98 -11.32 11.59
N ASN A 86 -14.82 -10.94 12.56
CA ASN A 86 -15.66 -11.87 13.31
C ASN A 86 -16.75 -12.49 12.43
N SER A 87 -17.41 -11.68 11.59
CA SER A 87 -18.37 -12.20 10.61
C SER A 87 -17.70 -13.18 9.63
N TRP A 88 -16.45 -12.90 9.24
CA TRP A 88 -15.66 -13.80 8.40
C TRP A 88 -15.26 -15.10 9.11
N ILE A 89 -14.87 -15.03 10.39
CA ILE A 89 -14.60 -16.21 11.22
C ILE A 89 -15.85 -17.10 11.30
N GLU A 90 -17.02 -16.52 11.58
CA GLU A 90 -18.28 -17.28 11.63
C GLU A 90 -18.60 -17.94 10.28
N HIS A 91 -18.37 -17.23 9.18
CA HIS A 91 -18.57 -17.77 7.84
C HIS A 91 -17.63 -18.95 7.55
N LEU A 92 -16.34 -18.82 7.87
CA LEU A 92 -15.36 -19.87 7.69
C LEU A 92 -15.65 -21.08 8.57
N GLN A 93 -16.04 -20.87 9.82
CA GLN A 93 -16.39 -21.94 10.74
C GLN A 93 -17.57 -22.74 10.19
N LYS A 94 -18.63 -22.08 9.72
CA LYS A 94 -19.76 -22.76 9.06
C LYS A 94 -19.32 -23.56 7.84
N ALA A 95 -18.44 -23.01 7.01
CA ALA A 95 -17.91 -23.70 5.83
C ALA A 95 -17.09 -24.95 6.20
N ILE A 96 -16.32 -24.89 7.29
CA ILE A 96 -15.51 -25.98 7.81
C ILE A 96 -16.40 -27.06 8.46
N ASP A 97 -17.40 -26.66 9.24
CA ASP A 97 -18.31 -27.58 9.93
C ASP A 97 -19.20 -28.35 8.94
N CYS A 98 -19.56 -27.73 7.82
CA CYS A 98 -20.29 -28.38 6.73
C CYS A 98 -19.39 -29.20 5.80
N ALA A 99 -18.07 -29.20 5.99
CA ALA A 99 -17.16 -29.90 5.09
C ALA A 99 -17.03 -31.38 5.48
N GLU A 100 -17.55 -32.26 4.62
CA GLU A 100 -17.19 -33.67 4.64
C GLU A 100 -15.77 -33.83 4.09
N THR A 101 -14.79 -33.97 4.97
CA THR A 101 -13.43 -34.36 4.59
C THR A 101 -13.35 -35.88 4.53
N THR A 102 -12.79 -36.40 3.43
CA THR A 102 -12.55 -37.84 3.27
C THR A 102 -11.05 -38.05 3.31
N GLU A 103 -10.57 -39.07 4.05
CA GLU A 103 -9.16 -39.45 3.99
C GLU A 103 -8.77 -39.74 2.53
N ILE A 104 -7.60 -39.24 2.11
CA ILE A 104 -7.05 -39.53 0.78
C ILE A 104 -6.53 -40.98 0.81
N ILE A 105 -7.44 -41.95 0.70
CA ILE A 105 -7.10 -43.38 0.72
C ILE A 105 -6.37 -43.77 -0.58
N ALA A 106 -6.61 -43.05 -1.68
CA ALA A 106 -6.03 -43.35 -2.98
C ALA A 106 -4.68 -42.64 -3.18
N LYS A 107 -3.59 -43.42 -3.35
CA LYS A 107 -2.38 -42.93 -4.03
C LYS A 107 -2.82 -42.26 -5.34
N LYS A 108 -2.29 -41.06 -5.64
CA LYS A 108 -2.49 -40.39 -6.93
C LYS A 108 -2.48 -41.45 -8.03
N PRO A 109 -3.56 -41.61 -8.82
CA PRO A 109 -3.58 -42.59 -9.89
C PRO A 109 -2.30 -42.40 -10.70
N SER A 110 -1.46 -43.44 -10.73
CA SER A 110 -0.22 -43.39 -11.50
C SER A 110 -0.56 -42.90 -12.90
N SER A 111 0.30 -42.11 -13.54
CA SER A 111 0.10 -41.71 -14.95
C SER A 111 0.13 -42.97 -15.83
N ILE A 112 -0.97 -43.70 -15.87
CA ILE A 112 -1.08 -44.96 -16.60
C ILE A 112 -1.19 -44.55 -18.06
N LYS A 113 -0.17 -44.92 -18.84
CA LYS A 113 -0.35 -45.02 -20.29
C LYS A 113 -1.42 -46.10 -20.48
N LEU A 114 -2.69 -45.72 -20.61
CA LEU A 114 -3.77 -46.64 -20.99
C LEU A 114 -3.30 -47.37 -22.26
N ARG A 115 -3.01 -48.66 -22.13
CA ARG A 115 -2.53 -49.50 -23.23
C ARG A 115 -3.58 -50.56 -23.50
N ARG A 116 -3.97 -50.67 -24.76
CA ARG A 116 -4.84 -51.75 -25.23
C ARG A 116 -4.06 -53.07 -25.20
N GLY A 117 -4.59 -54.07 -24.49
CA GLY A 117 -4.03 -55.42 -24.51
C GLY A 117 -4.29 -56.11 -25.85
N LYS A 118 -3.42 -57.05 -26.26
CA LYS A 118 -3.60 -57.83 -27.51
C LYS A 118 -4.93 -58.59 -27.58
N ASN A 119 -5.54 -58.89 -26.43
CA ASN A 119 -6.79 -59.65 -26.31
C ASN A 119 -7.98 -58.78 -25.85
N ASP A 120 -7.84 -57.44 -25.82
CA ASP A 120 -8.96 -56.55 -25.46
C ASP A 120 -9.83 -56.27 -26.70
N SER A 121 -11.13 -56.58 -26.58
CA SER A 121 -12.15 -56.06 -27.49
C SER A 121 -12.23 -54.53 -27.38
N ASP A 122 -12.78 -53.88 -28.40
CA ASP A 122 -12.97 -52.42 -28.39
C ASP A 122 -13.81 -52.01 -27.16
N GLU A 123 -14.93 -52.68 -26.91
CA GLU A 123 -15.83 -52.43 -25.76
C GLU A 123 -15.10 -52.53 -24.41
N LYS A 124 -14.32 -53.59 -24.20
CA LYS A 124 -13.59 -53.81 -22.93
C LYS A 124 -12.48 -52.77 -22.72
N TYR A 125 -11.89 -52.26 -23.80
CA TYR A 125 -10.91 -51.18 -23.72
C TYR A 125 -11.58 -49.82 -23.42
N PHE A 126 -12.73 -49.53 -24.04
CA PHE A 126 -13.51 -48.33 -23.73
C PHE A 126 -14.00 -48.29 -22.28
N GLU A 127 -14.50 -49.41 -21.77
CA GLU A 127 -14.93 -49.52 -20.36
C GLU A 127 -13.77 -49.27 -19.38
N LYS A 128 -12.57 -49.76 -19.67
CA LYS A 128 -11.36 -49.44 -18.88
C LYS A 128 -11.03 -47.95 -18.89
N CYS A 129 -11.12 -47.29 -20.05
CA CYS A 129 -10.90 -45.85 -20.16
C CYS A 129 -11.93 -45.05 -19.36
N GLU A 130 -13.21 -45.44 -19.42
CA GLU A 130 -14.30 -44.79 -18.70
C GLU A 130 -14.15 -44.94 -17.18
N ASN A 131 -13.87 -46.15 -16.70
CA ASN A 131 -13.67 -46.41 -15.27
C ASN A 131 -12.45 -45.65 -14.71
N TYR A 132 -11.34 -45.62 -15.45
CA TYR A 132 -10.19 -44.80 -15.08
C TYR A 132 -10.52 -43.30 -15.04
N GLY A 133 -11.31 -42.81 -16.00
CA GLY A 133 -11.81 -41.43 -16.01
C GLY A 133 -12.62 -41.10 -14.76
N LYS A 134 -13.50 -42.01 -14.32
CA LYS A 134 -14.29 -41.87 -13.08
C LYS A 134 -13.39 -41.83 -11.85
N GLU A 135 -12.46 -42.77 -11.71
CA GLU A 135 -11.50 -42.82 -10.58
C GLU A 135 -10.64 -41.55 -10.51
N TYR A 136 -10.16 -41.05 -11.65
CA TYR A 136 -9.33 -39.84 -11.68
C TYR A 136 -10.13 -38.57 -11.33
N VAL A 137 -11.37 -38.45 -11.82
CA VAL A 137 -12.28 -37.35 -11.45
C VAL A 137 -12.61 -37.40 -9.96
N GLU A 138 -12.87 -38.58 -9.41
CA GLU A 138 -13.11 -38.77 -7.97
C GLU A 138 -11.89 -38.37 -7.13
N TYR A 139 -10.69 -38.82 -7.52
CA TYR A 139 -9.43 -38.40 -6.89
C TYR A 139 -9.23 -36.88 -6.91
N LEU A 140 -9.48 -36.23 -8.07
CA LEU A 140 -9.39 -34.77 -8.17
C LEU A 140 -10.42 -34.07 -7.29
N ASN A 141 -11.66 -34.56 -7.24
CA ASN A 141 -12.71 -34.00 -6.40
C ASN A 141 -12.34 -34.08 -4.91
N ILE A 142 -11.86 -35.23 -4.43
CA ILE A 142 -11.41 -35.40 -3.04
C ILE A 142 -10.21 -34.49 -2.76
N THR A 143 -9.22 -34.46 -3.66
CA THR A 143 -8.00 -33.64 -3.47
C THR A 143 -8.33 -32.15 -3.44
N LEU A 144 -9.20 -31.67 -4.33
CA LEU A 144 -9.63 -30.28 -4.36
C LEU A 144 -10.45 -29.93 -3.12
N LYS A 145 -11.38 -30.79 -2.69
CA LYS A 145 -12.15 -30.60 -1.45
C LYS A 145 -11.23 -30.48 -0.24
N ASN A 146 -10.27 -31.39 -0.08
CA ASN A 146 -9.33 -31.35 1.04
C ASN A 146 -8.43 -30.10 1.00
N LYS A 147 -7.99 -29.66 -0.19
CA LYS A 147 -7.25 -28.40 -0.35
C LYS A 147 -8.09 -27.17 0.00
N CYS A 148 -9.37 -27.16 -0.39
CA CYS A 148 -10.30 -26.09 -0.02
C CYS A 148 -10.49 -26.05 1.50
N TYR A 149 -10.69 -27.21 2.13
CA TYR A 149 -10.79 -27.32 3.59
C TYR A 149 -9.54 -26.77 4.29
N GLU A 150 -8.35 -27.22 3.88
CA GLU A 150 -7.08 -26.73 4.43
C GLU A 150 -6.92 -25.21 4.25
N SER A 151 -7.29 -24.69 3.07
CA SER A 151 -7.27 -23.25 2.79
C SER A 151 -8.23 -22.47 3.70
N CYS A 152 -9.46 -22.96 3.91
CA CYS A 152 -10.42 -22.37 4.84
C CYS A 152 -9.88 -22.38 6.28
N ASN A 153 -9.28 -23.48 6.73
CA ASN A 153 -8.70 -23.59 8.07
C ASN A 153 -7.52 -22.61 8.26
N ASN A 154 -6.64 -22.48 7.25
CA ASN A 154 -5.56 -21.51 7.27
C ASN A 154 -6.07 -20.06 7.34
N LEU A 155 -7.15 -19.74 6.60
CA LEU A 155 -7.80 -18.43 6.66
C LEU A 155 -8.45 -18.17 8.03
N LEU A 156 -9.04 -19.21 8.65
CA LEU A 156 -9.66 -19.12 9.96
C LEU A 156 -8.61 -18.80 11.03
N GLU A 157 -7.50 -19.54 11.04
CA GLU A 157 -6.38 -19.30 11.96
C GLU A 157 -5.75 -17.90 11.74
N ALA A 158 -5.57 -17.47 10.49
CA ALA A 158 -5.12 -16.12 10.19
C ALA A 158 -6.09 -15.04 10.72
N ALA A 159 -7.40 -15.26 10.64
CA ALA A 159 -8.41 -14.34 11.15
C ALA A 159 -8.41 -14.29 12.69
N LYS A 160 -8.24 -15.42 13.38
CA LYS A 160 -8.08 -15.46 14.85
C LYS A 160 -6.83 -14.72 15.30
N LYS A 161 -5.68 -14.98 14.64
CA LYS A 161 -4.43 -14.25 14.88
C LYS A 161 -4.61 -12.73 14.74
N ARG A 162 -5.37 -12.29 13.72
CA ARG A 162 -5.67 -10.86 13.52
C ARG A 162 -6.43 -10.25 14.71
N ASN A 163 -7.37 -10.95 15.33
CA ASN A 163 -8.08 -10.43 16.50
C ASN A 163 -7.12 -10.15 17.68
N ALA A 164 -6.19 -11.07 17.95
CA ALA A 164 -5.18 -10.86 18.99
C ALA A 164 -4.28 -9.64 18.69
N LEU A 165 -3.87 -9.47 17.42
CA LEU A 165 -3.13 -8.27 17.01
C LEU A 165 -3.96 -6.99 17.21
N LEU A 166 -5.25 -7.00 16.86
CA LEU A 166 -6.14 -5.85 17.00
C LEU A 166 -6.35 -5.41 18.45
N GLU A 167 -6.42 -6.36 19.40
CA GLU A 167 -6.47 -6.07 20.83
C GLU A 167 -5.19 -5.37 21.31
N LEU A 168 -4.03 -5.87 20.88
CA LEU A 168 -2.74 -5.26 21.17
C LEU A 168 -2.57 -3.89 20.50
N VAL A 169 -3.11 -3.67 19.30
CA VAL A 169 -3.15 -2.35 18.65
C VAL A 169 -3.94 -1.36 19.49
N LEU A 170 -5.10 -1.74 20.03
CA LEU A 170 -5.89 -0.87 20.92
C LEU A 170 -5.15 -0.56 22.21
N ALA A 171 -4.50 -1.56 22.81
CA ALA A 171 -3.68 -1.38 24.01
C ALA A 171 -2.52 -0.42 23.76
N PHE A 172 -1.84 -0.57 22.61
CA PHE A 172 -0.75 0.28 22.18
C PHE A 172 -1.20 1.73 21.94
N ASP A 173 -2.32 1.93 21.23
CA ASP A 173 -2.91 3.27 21.01
C ASP A 173 -3.24 3.97 22.34
N ALA A 174 -3.83 3.25 23.29
CA ALA A 174 -4.10 3.76 24.63
C ALA A 174 -2.81 4.05 25.42
N ALA A 175 -1.75 3.24 25.27
CA ALA A 175 -0.47 3.47 25.92
C ALA A 175 0.24 4.71 25.39
N LYS A 176 0.19 4.98 24.07
CA LYS A 176 0.68 6.23 23.48
C LYS A 176 0.02 7.44 24.11
N GLN A 177 -1.31 7.41 24.25
CA GLN A 177 -2.06 8.50 24.89
C GLN A 177 -1.66 8.69 26.36
N ARG A 178 -1.56 7.61 27.16
CA ARG A 178 -1.13 7.71 28.57
C ARG A 178 0.29 8.25 28.72
N ALA A 179 1.17 7.95 27.78
CA ALA A 179 2.55 8.43 27.76
C ALA A 179 2.69 9.86 27.22
N ASN A 180 1.60 10.50 26.77
CA ASN A 180 1.62 11.76 26.02
C ASN A 180 2.61 11.71 24.84
N MET A 181 2.56 10.61 24.08
CA MET A 181 3.43 10.37 22.93
C MET A 181 2.60 10.17 21.67
N ALA A 182 3.10 10.65 20.54
CA ALA A 182 2.43 10.54 19.24
C ALA A 182 3.41 10.18 18.12
N GLN A 183 2.99 9.27 17.26
CA GLN A 183 3.65 9.00 15.98
C GLN A 183 3.19 10.02 14.94
N PHE A 184 3.94 10.14 13.83
CA PHE A 184 3.58 11.06 12.75
C PHE A 184 2.18 10.79 12.17
N SER A 185 1.78 9.52 12.08
CA SER A 185 0.46 9.11 11.61
C SER A 185 -0.65 9.68 12.49
N ASP A 186 -0.45 9.74 13.82
CA ASP A 186 -1.44 10.22 14.78
C ASP A 186 -1.80 11.70 14.53
N PHE A 187 -0.85 12.52 14.07
CA PHE A 187 -1.13 13.90 13.67
C PHE A 187 -2.05 13.97 12.44
N THR A 188 -1.88 13.06 11.49
CA THR A 188 -2.74 13.01 10.29
C THR A 188 -4.16 12.61 10.68
N ILE A 189 -4.30 11.63 11.57
CA ILE A 189 -5.61 11.18 12.10
C ILE A 189 -6.29 12.32 12.87
N ALA A 190 -5.56 13.00 13.75
CA ALA A 190 -6.09 14.13 14.50
C ALA A 190 -6.51 15.29 13.59
N ALA A 191 -5.71 15.61 12.57
CA ALA A 191 -6.06 16.62 11.57
C ALA A 191 -7.35 16.23 10.82
N TYR A 192 -7.45 14.97 10.37
CA TYR A 192 -8.67 14.47 9.73
C TYR A 192 -9.88 14.60 10.65
N ARG A 193 -9.76 14.15 11.91
CA ARG A 193 -10.82 14.23 12.92
C ARG A 193 -11.26 15.67 13.17
N LEU A 194 -10.32 16.62 13.24
CA LEU A 194 -10.66 18.03 13.44
C LEU A 194 -11.42 18.61 12.26
N VAL A 195 -10.97 18.34 11.04
CA VAL A 195 -11.60 18.87 9.83
C VAL A 195 -13.01 18.27 9.66
N THR A 196 -13.22 17.00 10.01
CA THR A 196 -14.54 16.37 9.95
C THR A 196 -15.51 16.88 11.03
N HIS A 197 -15.02 17.19 12.23
CA HIS A 197 -15.87 17.66 13.34
C HIS A 197 -16.11 19.18 13.30
N PHE A 198 -15.18 19.94 12.73
CA PHE A 198 -15.25 21.40 12.65
C PHE A 198 -15.09 21.86 11.20
N PRO A 199 -16.17 21.80 10.39
CA PRO A 199 -16.12 22.18 8.97
C PRO A 199 -15.66 23.63 8.71
N SER A 200 -15.75 24.51 9.71
CA SER A 200 -15.22 25.87 9.66
C SER A 200 -13.71 25.91 9.37
N ILE A 201 -12.96 24.89 9.78
CA ILE A 201 -11.52 24.75 9.47
C ILE A 201 -11.34 24.62 7.95
N ALA A 202 -12.06 23.70 7.30
CA ALA A 202 -12.00 23.55 5.85
C ALA A 202 -12.44 24.83 5.11
N GLU A 203 -13.44 25.54 5.62
CA GLU A 203 -13.86 26.83 5.06
C GLU A 203 -12.77 27.90 5.15
N GLN A 204 -12.10 28.00 6.30
CA GLN A 204 -10.98 28.93 6.47
C GLN A 204 -9.83 28.61 5.51
N TYR A 205 -9.45 27.33 5.39
CA TYR A 205 -8.40 26.91 4.48
C TYR A 205 -8.76 27.18 3.01
N ARG A 206 -10.01 26.95 2.59
CA ARG A 206 -10.46 27.26 1.23
C ARG A 206 -10.46 28.76 0.92
N ARG A 207 -10.79 29.60 1.91
CA ARG A 207 -10.70 31.07 1.78
C ARG A 207 -9.25 31.55 1.69
N GLN A 208 -8.35 30.92 2.45
CA GLN A 208 -6.95 31.29 2.49
C GLN A 208 -6.19 30.81 1.24
N TYR A 209 -6.49 29.61 0.76
CA TYR A 209 -5.79 28.96 -0.34
C TYR A 209 -6.73 28.76 -1.53
N SER A 210 -6.61 29.65 -2.52
CA SER A 210 -7.35 29.54 -3.79
C SER A 210 -6.74 28.50 -4.74
N GLN A 211 -5.47 28.17 -4.57
CA GLN A 211 -4.71 27.22 -5.39
C GLN A 211 -3.91 26.30 -4.48
N VAL A 212 -4.01 24.99 -4.68
CA VAL A 212 -3.30 23.95 -3.93
C VAL A 212 -2.56 23.06 -4.92
N LEU A 213 -1.25 22.97 -4.76
CA LEU A 213 -0.38 22.12 -5.58
C LEU A 213 0.13 20.98 -4.72
N LEU A 214 -0.13 19.74 -5.14
CA LEU A 214 0.31 18.53 -4.48
C LEU A 214 1.38 17.88 -5.34
N ASP A 215 2.61 17.83 -4.84
CA ASP A 215 3.73 17.16 -5.50
C ASP A 215 3.95 15.76 -4.89
N GLU A 216 4.58 14.87 -5.65
CA GLU A 216 4.82 13.47 -5.28
C GLU A 216 3.56 12.74 -4.76
N TYR A 217 2.41 13.03 -5.38
CA TYR A 217 1.11 12.57 -4.87
C TYR A 217 0.98 11.03 -4.86
N GLN A 218 1.75 10.31 -5.68
CA GLN A 218 1.79 8.84 -5.68
C GLN A 218 2.19 8.24 -4.32
N ASP A 219 2.92 8.98 -3.49
CA ASP A 219 3.38 8.52 -2.18
C ASP A 219 2.42 8.90 -1.04
N THR A 220 1.25 9.45 -1.37
CA THR A 220 0.22 9.84 -0.40
C THR A 220 -0.53 8.61 0.11
N SER A 221 -0.72 8.54 1.43
CA SER A 221 -1.53 7.47 2.04
C SER A 221 -3.02 7.70 1.86
N THR A 222 -3.85 6.65 2.05
CA THR A 222 -5.31 6.78 1.94
C THR A 222 -5.84 7.83 2.93
N THR A 223 -5.32 7.86 4.15
CA THR A 223 -5.72 8.82 5.18
C THR A 223 -5.34 10.25 4.83
N GLN A 224 -4.14 10.48 4.28
CA GLN A 224 -3.72 11.80 3.79
C GLN A 224 -4.58 12.25 2.60
N ALA A 225 -4.85 11.34 1.66
CA ALA A 225 -5.72 11.62 0.52
C ALA A 225 -7.12 12.02 1.00
N MET A 226 -7.66 11.32 2.00
CA MET A 226 -8.96 11.64 2.58
C MET A 226 -8.97 12.98 3.32
N LEU A 227 -7.91 13.32 4.06
CA LEU A 227 -7.76 14.64 4.68
C LEU A 227 -7.76 15.76 3.63
N ILE A 228 -6.96 15.60 2.57
CA ILE A 228 -6.89 16.56 1.45
C ILE A 228 -8.26 16.71 0.80
N ALA A 229 -8.92 15.58 0.49
CA ALA A 229 -10.25 15.59 -0.08
C ALA A 229 -11.25 16.30 0.82
N THR A 230 -11.24 16.05 2.14
CA THR A 230 -12.17 16.67 3.09
C THR A 230 -11.95 18.17 3.23
N LEU A 231 -10.69 18.63 3.22
CA LEU A 231 -10.34 20.05 3.27
C LEU A 231 -10.84 20.82 2.04
N PHE A 232 -10.72 20.22 0.86
CA PHE A 232 -10.87 20.93 -0.41
C PHE A 232 -11.97 20.40 -1.31
N HIS A 233 -12.85 19.52 -0.80
CA HIS A 233 -14.01 19.04 -1.56
C HIS A 233 -14.86 20.22 -2.03
N LYS A 234 -15.33 20.14 -3.28
CA LYS A 234 -16.22 21.13 -3.86
C LYS A 234 -17.57 21.01 -3.15
N LYS A 235 -17.98 22.04 -2.41
CA LYS A 235 -19.38 22.10 -1.97
C LYS A 235 -20.22 22.25 -3.24
N THR A 236 -20.94 21.20 -3.62
CA THR A 236 -21.98 21.32 -4.65
C THR A 236 -23.08 22.19 -4.05
N SER A 237 -23.18 23.43 -4.53
CA SER A 237 -24.34 24.26 -4.24
C SER A 237 -25.57 23.58 -4.86
N GLY A 238 -26.36 22.83 -4.07
CA GLY A 238 -27.57 22.21 -4.59
C GLY A 238 -28.30 21.25 -3.63
N VAL A 239 -29.24 21.83 -2.86
CA VAL A 239 -30.52 21.26 -2.38
C VAL A 239 -30.48 20.07 -1.41
N GLU A 240 -30.61 20.37 -0.11
CA GLU A 240 -31.64 19.85 0.84
C GLU A 240 -31.17 20.07 2.28
N GLU A 241 -31.34 21.29 2.81
CA GLU A 241 -31.79 21.49 4.20
C GLU A 241 -32.16 22.97 4.42
N ALA A 242 -33.47 23.18 4.63
CA ALA A 242 -34.11 24.32 5.27
C ALA A 242 -33.87 25.75 4.72
N SER A 243 -34.66 26.08 3.70
CA SER A 243 -35.36 27.36 3.65
C SER A 243 -36.08 27.61 4.98
N VAL A 244 -35.58 28.52 5.82
CA VAL A 244 -36.30 29.62 6.51
C VAL A 244 -35.21 30.38 7.28
N VAL A 245 -34.86 31.59 6.83
CA VAL A 245 -34.54 32.80 7.61
C VAL A 245 -33.70 33.77 6.74
N ALA A 246 -34.26 34.96 6.55
CA ALA A 246 -33.64 36.24 6.20
C ALA A 246 -32.90 36.39 4.85
N LYS A 247 -33.66 36.80 3.83
CA LYS A 247 -33.16 37.70 2.78
C LYS A 247 -32.92 39.08 3.39
N THR A 248 -31.68 39.40 3.76
CA THR A 248 -31.20 40.79 3.88
C THR A 248 -29.66 40.82 3.95
N SER A 249 -28.99 40.98 2.81
CA SER A 249 -27.74 41.76 2.62
C SER A 249 -27.05 41.40 1.30
N GLU A 250 -26.90 42.40 0.42
CA GLU A 250 -26.34 42.30 -0.94
C GLU A 250 -24.82 42.04 -1.02
N ASN A 251 -24.19 41.54 0.07
CA ASN A 251 -22.73 41.32 0.14
C ASN A 251 -22.31 39.87 0.49
N GLN A 252 -23.24 38.91 0.50
CA GLN A 252 -22.93 37.51 0.87
C GLN A 252 -22.60 36.57 -0.30
N ASP A 253 -22.82 36.98 -1.56
CA ASP A 253 -22.59 36.12 -2.74
C ASP A 253 -21.11 35.99 -3.18
N PHE A 254 -20.21 36.83 -2.67
CA PHE A 254 -18.79 36.75 -3.01
C PHE A 254 -18.01 35.72 -2.16
N LEU A 255 -18.50 35.40 -0.96
CA LEU A 255 -17.85 34.47 -0.03
C LEU A 255 -18.28 33.01 -0.22
N THR A 256 -19.37 32.76 -0.95
CA THR A 256 -19.91 31.42 -1.27
C THR A 256 -19.34 30.83 -2.55
N THR A 257 -18.59 31.62 -3.33
CA THR A 257 -18.11 31.26 -4.68
C THR A 257 -16.61 31.06 -4.79
N GLN A 258 -15.85 31.22 -3.69
CA GLN A 258 -14.40 30.99 -3.70
C GLN A 258 -14.09 29.49 -3.81
N GLN A 259 -13.92 29.02 -5.05
CA GLN A 259 -13.51 27.67 -5.35
C GLN A 259 -11.99 27.54 -5.20
N THR A 260 -11.54 26.59 -4.38
CA THR A 260 -10.13 26.18 -4.37
C THR A 260 -9.87 25.27 -5.55
N HIS A 261 -8.84 25.58 -6.32
CA HIS A 261 -8.35 24.73 -7.41
C HIS A 261 -7.21 23.86 -6.89
N ILE A 262 -7.23 22.57 -7.23
CA ILE A 262 -6.21 21.60 -6.83
C ILE A 262 -5.56 21.03 -8.08
N ALA A 263 -4.22 20.96 -8.07
CA ALA A 263 -3.46 20.20 -9.05
C ALA A 263 -2.56 19.21 -8.30
N ALA A 264 -2.65 17.93 -8.65
CA ALA A 264 -1.79 16.88 -8.13
C ALA A 264 -0.85 16.38 -9.23
N VAL A 265 0.43 16.25 -8.90
CA VAL A 265 1.49 15.81 -9.79
C VAL A 265 2.20 14.62 -9.17
N GLY A 266 2.61 13.68 -10.00
CA GLY A 266 3.41 12.53 -9.59
C GLY A 266 3.50 11.49 -10.69
N ASP A 267 4.20 10.40 -10.39
CA ASP A 267 4.36 9.26 -11.29
C ASP A 267 3.94 7.98 -10.58
N PRO A 268 2.83 7.34 -10.99
CA PRO A 268 2.41 6.07 -10.42
C PRO A 268 3.46 4.95 -10.43
N PHE A 269 4.37 4.95 -11.41
CA PHE A 269 5.44 3.95 -11.48
C PHE A 269 6.59 4.24 -10.50
N GLN A 270 6.55 5.37 -9.80
CA GLN A 270 7.49 5.75 -8.74
C GLN A 270 6.92 5.61 -7.33
N ALA A 271 5.71 5.04 -7.18
CA ALA A 271 5.12 4.74 -5.87
C ALA A 271 5.88 3.60 -5.16
N ILE A 272 6.97 3.94 -4.47
CA ILE A 272 7.87 2.98 -3.81
C ILE A 272 7.65 2.89 -2.29
N TYR A 273 6.78 3.72 -1.72
CA TYR A 273 6.49 3.78 -0.29
C TYR A 273 5.20 3.04 0.12
N SER A 274 4.80 2.02 -0.65
CA SER A 274 3.62 1.19 -0.30
C SER A 274 3.72 0.54 1.07
N PHE A 275 4.94 0.16 1.50
CA PHE A 275 5.22 -0.33 2.85
C PHE A 275 5.02 0.71 3.98
N ARG A 276 4.82 1.99 3.63
CA ARG A 276 4.43 3.08 4.54
C ARG A 276 3.00 3.56 4.28
N GLY A 277 2.20 2.75 3.59
CA GLY A 277 0.80 3.01 3.34
C GLY A 277 0.50 3.94 2.17
N ALA A 278 1.46 4.22 1.28
CA ALA A 278 1.18 4.88 0.00
C ALA A 278 0.13 4.06 -0.76
N SER A 279 -0.96 4.73 -1.17
CA SER A 279 -2.13 4.06 -1.71
C SER A 279 -1.90 3.63 -3.16
N SER A 280 -2.16 2.36 -3.49
CA SER A 280 -2.39 1.96 -4.87
C SER A 280 -3.67 2.64 -5.40
N GLY A 281 -3.63 3.25 -6.57
CA GLY A 281 -4.76 4.00 -7.12
C GLY A 281 -4.91 5.40 -6.51
N ALA A 282 -3.83 6.02 -6.00
CA ALA A 282 -3.91 7.30 -5.30
C ALA A 282 -4.55 8.38 -6.17
N PHE A 283 -4.13 8.51 -7.43
CA PHE A 283 -4.68 9.51 -8.35
C PHE A 283 -6.14 9.23 -8.66
N ARG A 284 -6.47 7.97 -8.96
CA ARG A 284 -7.86 7.61 -9.26
C ARG A 284 -8.80 7.85 -8.06
N LYS A 285 -8.32 7.61 -6.84
CA LYS A 285 -9.07 7.94 -5.61
C LYS A 285 -9.25 9.45 -5.44
N LEU A 286 -8.25 10.26 -5.77
CA LEU A 286 -8.36 11.72 -5.77
C LEU A 286 -9.40 12.21 -6.77
N GLU A 287 -9.39 11.67 -7.99
CA GLU A 287 -10.37 11.99 -9.02
C GLU A 287 -11.79 11.73 -8.54
N GLN A 288 -12.02 10.55 -7.96
CA GLN A 288 -13.31 10.16 -7.39
C GLN A 288 -13.71 11.06 -6.20
N ALA A 289 -12.78 11.34 -5.29
CA ALA A 289 -13.07 12.10 -4.07
C ALA A 289 -13.38 13.58 -4.34
N LEU A 290 -12.82 14.15 -5.40
CA LEU A 290 -13.00 15.55 -5.77
C LEU A 290 -13.89 15.76 -7.00
N ASN A 291 -14.45 14.69 -7.56
CA ASN A 291 -15.22 14.71 -8.80
C ASN A 291 -14.45 15.40 -9.94
N ILE A 292 -13.16 15.07 -10.10
CA ILE A 292 -12.33 15.58 -11.19
C ILE A 292 -12.66 14.79 -12.45
N ASP A 293 -12.96 15.52 -13.54
CA ASP A 293 -13.18 14.92 -14.85
C ASP A 293 -11.86 14.40 -15.43
N GLN A 294 -11.90 13.24 -16.08
CA GLN A 294 -10.76 12.64 -16.79
C GLN A 294 -10.19 13.57 -17.86
N SER A 295 -10.99 14.50 -18.41
CA SER A 295 -10.51 15.54 -19.32
C SER A 295 -9.48 16.49 -18.71
N SER A 296 -9.36 16.52 -17.37
CA SER A 296 -8.38 17.31 -16.62
C SER A 296 -7.06 16.58 -16.37
N GLU A 297 -6.89 15.36 -16.89
CA GLU A 297 -5.64 14.61 -16.82
C GLU A 297 -4.64 15.11 -17.88
N PHE A 298 -3.46 15.56 -17.44
CA PHE A 298 -2.38 16.00 -18.32
C PHE A 298 -1.13 15.13 -18.12
N SER A 299 -0.62 14.53 -19.20
CA SER A 299 0.58 13.69 -19.14
C SER A 299 1.84 14.46 -19.58
N LEU A 300 2.86 14.50 -18.73
CA LEU A 300 4.19 15.03 -19.07
C LEU A 300 5.13 13.91 -19.47
N THR A 301 5.17 13.57 -20.76
CA THR A 301 5.94 12.42 -21.25
C THR A 301 7.38 12.74 -21.63
N ARG A 302 7.76 14.02 -21.76
CA ARG A 302 9.11 14.41 -22.21
C ARG A 302 10.08 14.58 -21.05
N THR A 303 11.10 13.72 -20.96
CA THR A 303 12.18 13.86 -19.98
C THR A 303 13.19 14.91 -20.43
N ARG A 304 13.59 15.76 -19.48
CA ARG A 304 14.72 16.69 -19.62
C ARG A 304 15.99 16.19 -18.92
N ARG A 305 15.91 15.05 -18.22
CA ARG A 305 16.96 14.52 -17.33
C ARG A 305 17.79 13.43 -17.98
N ASN A 306 17.15 12.52 -18.71
CA ASN A 306 17.78 11.26 -19.12
C ASN A 306 18.34 11.32 -20.55
N SER A 307 19.46 10.62 -20.75
CA SER A 307 20.00 10.29 -22.07
C SER A 307 19.17 9.20 -22.76
N GLN A 308 19.33 9.09 -24.09
CA GLN A 308 18.51 8.21 -24.92
C GLN A 308 18.56 6.74 -24.47
N LEU A 309 19.76 6.19 -24.23
CA LEU A 309 19.92 4.78 -23.84
C LEU A 309 19.36 4.50 -22.45
N ILE A 310 19.58 5.41 -21.49
CA ILE A 310 19.06 5.27 -20.12
C ILE A 310 17.53 5.27 -20.13
N LEU A 311 16.90 6.17 -20.89
CA LEU A 311 15.44 6.21 -20.99
C LEU A 311 14.86 4.96 -21.68
N LYS A 312 15.52 4.47 -22.74
CA LYS A 312 15.11 3.23 -23.40
C LYS A 312 15.14 2.04 -22.44
N ALA A 313 16.18 1.94 -21.60
CA ALA A 313 16.27 0.91 -20.57
C ALA A 313 15.12 1.04 -19.55
N ALA A 314 14.87 2.25 -19.02
CA ALA A 314 13.80 2.50 -18.06
C ALA A 314 12.40 2.16 -18.61
N ASN A 315 12.08 2.58 -19.85
CA ASN A 315 10.82 2.23 -20.50
C ASN A 315 10.67 0.72 -20.72
N SER A 316 11.78 0.03 -21.04
CA SER A 316 11.78 -1.43 -21.23
C SER A 316 11.52 -2.18 -19.93
N ILE A 317 12.15 -1.77 -18.83
CA ILE A 317 11.97 -2.37 -17.49
C ILE A 317 10.52 -2.17 -17.00
N THR A 318 9.92 -1.01 -17.26
CA THR A 318 8.56 -0.68 -16.82
C THR A 318 7.47 -1.21 -17.75
N LYS A 319 7.82 -1.84 -18.88
CA LYS A 319 6.83 -2.35 -19.85
C LYS A 319 5.77 -3.29 -19.24
N PRO A 320 6.12 -4.25 -18.36
CA PRO A 320 5.12 -5.13 -17.75
C PRO A 320 4.08 -4.39 -16.90
N LEU A 321 4.42 -3.22 -16.34
CA LEU A 321 3.51 -2.42 -15.50
C LEU A 321 2.44 -1.69 -16.31
N ARG A 322 2.62 -1.55 -17.63
CA ARG A 322 1.64 -0.95 -18.56
C ARG A 322 0.64 -1.97 -19.10
N VAL A 323 0.87 -3.26 -18.87
CA VAL A 323 0.00 -4.32 -19.36
C VAL A 323 -1.02 -4.65 -18.28
N PRO A 324 -2.31 -4.75 -18.59
CA PRO A 324 -3.31 -5.20 -17.63
C PRO A 324 -2.89 -6.54 -17.00
N PRO A 325 -2.98 -6.67 -15.67
CA PRO A 325 -2.58 -7.91 -15.00
C PRO A 325 -3.49 -9.06 -15.44
N LEU A 326 -2.91 -10.24 -15.66
CA LEU A 326 -3.66 -11.46 -16.03
C LEU A 326 -4.65 -11.91 -14.95
N ARG A 327 -4.40 -11.55 -13.69
CA ARG A 327 -5.34 -11.77 -12.58
C ARG A 327 -5.91 -10.43 -12.15
N HIS A 328 -7.23 -10.34 -12.11
CA HIS A 328 -7.91 -9.19 -11.54
C HIS A 328 -7.57 -9.08 -10.05
N SER A 329 -7.24 -7.87 -9.60
CA SER A 329 -7.14 -7.55 -8.19
C SER A 329 -8.55 -7.47 -7.57
N SER A 330 -8.66 -7.72 -6.27
CA SER A 330 -9.88 -7.42 -5.50
C SER A 330 -10.14 -5.90 -5.41
N SER A 331 -9.14 -5.08 -5.68
CA SER A 331 -9.32 -3.64 -5.85
C SER A 331 -10.07 -3.35 -7.15
N LEU A 332 -11.24 -2.72 -7.03
CA LEU A 332 -11.98 -2.13 -8.15
C LEU A 332 -11.25 -0.92 -8.75
N ALA A 333 -10.23 -0.40 -8.03
CA ALA A 333 -9.40 0.71 -8.43
C ALA A 333 -8.07 0.28 -9.06
N THR A 334 -7.93 0.52 -10.36
CA THR A 334 -6.67 0.61 -11.12
C THR A 334 -6.17 2.04 -11.13
N GLU A 335 -4.86 2.20 -11.11
CA GLU A 335 -4.21 3.50 -11.21
C GLU A 335 -4.37 4.13 -12.60
N VAL A 336 -4.06 5.42 -12.72
CA VAL A 336 -4.08 6.17 -14.01
C VAL A 336 -3.04 5.64 -15.00
N GLU A 337 -3.27 5.87 -16.30
CA GLU A 337 -2.41 5.33 -17.35
C GLU A 337 -1.06 6.07 -17.45
N VAL A 338 0.05 5.33 -17.36
CA VAL A 338 1.40 5.91 -17.51
C VAL A 338 1.94 5.69 -18.93
N LYS A 339 1.88 6.75 -19.74
CA LYS A 339 2.41 6.77 -21.11
C LYS A 339 3.92 6.52 -21.16
N ASN A 340 4.42 6.06 -22.30
CA ASN A 340 5.86 5.92 -22.51
C ASN A 340 6.56 7.29 -22.50
N LEU A 341 7.69 7.36 -21.82
CA LEU A 341 8.50 8.58 -21.74
C LEU A 341 9.34 8.76 -23.02
N GLN A 342 9.48 10.00 -23.46
CA GLN A 342 10.25 10.41 -24.64
C GLN A 342 11.39 11.34 -24.23
N TYR A 343 12.55 11.21 -24.87
CA TYR A 343 13.66 12.15 -24.70
C TYR A 343 13.48 13.37 -25.63
N LEU A 344 14.17 14.47 -25.33
CA LEU A 344 14.27 15.62 -26.24
C LEU A 344 15.13 15.28 -27.47
N ASP A 345 14.85 15.91 -28.61
CA ASP A 345 15.56 15.62 -29.88
C ASP A 345 17.08 15.79 -29.78
N ASN A 346 17.53 16.69 -28.91
CA ASN A 346 18.94 16.97 -28.63
C ASN A 346 19.52 16.17 -27.44
N ALA A 347 18.79 15.19 -26.89
CA ALA A 347 19.27 14.42 -25.74
C ALA A 347 20.53 13.60 -26.11
N PRO A 348 21.55 13.57 -25.24
CA PRO A 348 22.77 12.80 -25.49
C PRO A 348 22.44 11.30 -25.58
N LYS A 349 23.23 10.55 -26.36
CA LYS A 349 23.04 9.08 -26.47
C LYS A 349 23.15 8.39 -25.10
N GLY A 350 24.11 8.83 -24.28
CA GLY A 350 24.43 8.22 -22.99
C GLY A 350 25.07 6.84 -23.14
N THR A 351 25.35 6.20 -22.01
CA THR A 351 25.87 4.82 -21.97
C THR A 351 25.27 4.13 -20.75
N PHE A 352 24.94 2.85 -20.88
CA PHE A 352 24.57 2.00 -19.75
C PHE A 352 25.42 0.73 -19.82
N GLY A 353 25.88 0.26 -18.67
CA GLY A 353 26.66 -0.98 -18.54
C GLY A 353 26.08 -1.84 -17.43
N VAL A 354 26.13 -3.15 -17.61
CA VAL A 354 25.76 -4.13 -16.60
C VAL A 354 26.99 -4.99 -16.34
N LEU A 355 27.41 -5.06 -15.09
CA LEU A 355 28.53 -5.89 -14.67
C LEU A 355 28.02 -6.93 -13.68
N ASN A 356 28.46 -8.18 -13.87
CA ASN A 356 28.28 -9.25 -12.90
C ASN A 356 29.67 -9.63 -12.36
N MET A 357 29.85 -9.56 -11.05
CA MET A 357 31.12 -9.90 -10.40
C MET A 357 30.95 -11.20 -9.60
N PRO A 358 31.92 -12.14 -9.67
CA PRO A 358 31.82 -13.42 -8.97
C PRO A 358 31.65 -13.29 -7.44
N THR A 359 32.13 -12.21 -6.85
CA THR A 359 32.06 -11.95 -5.41
C THR A 359 31.66 -10.51 -5.12
N GLN A 360 31.06 -10.27 -3.95
CA GLN A 360 30.71 -8.93 -3.48
C GLN A 360 31.94 -8.02 -3.33
N TYR A 361 33.09 -8.57 -2.94
CA TYR A 361 34.33 -7.81 -2.85
C TYR A 361 34.79 -7.29 -4.23
N GLN A 362 34.71 -8.13 -5.27
CA GLN A 362 35.03 -7.73 -6.64
C GLN A 362 34.01 -6.70 -7.18
N GLU A 363 32.75 -6.79 -6.77
CA GLU A 363 31.73 -5.76 -7.07
C GLU A 363 32.11 -4.41 -6.46
N VAL A 364 32.41 -4.38 -5.15
CA VAL A 364 32.86 -3.19 -4.43
C VAL A 364 34.06 -2.55 -5.13
N GLU A 365 35.09 -3.35 -5.41
CA GLU A 365 36.32 -2.87 -6.05
C GLU A 365 36.04 -2.29 -7.44
N ALA A 366 35.22 -2.97 -8.25
CA ALA A 366 34.86 -2.50 -9.59
C ALA A 366 34.10 -1.17 -9.55
N VAL A 367 33.13 -1.03 -8.64
CA VAL A 367 32.38 0.22 -8.46
C VAL A 367 33.31 1.35 -8.00
N VAL A 368 34.15 1.12 -6.98
CA VAL A 368 35.10 2.13 -6.48
C VAL A 368 36.07 2.58 -7.57
N ARG A 369 36.63 1.64 -8.35
CA ARG A 369 37.52 1.96 -9.48
C ARG A 369 36.79 2.80 -10.54
N PHE A 370 35.53 2.47 -10.86
CA PHE A 370 34.73 3.24 -11.80
C PHE A 370 34.45 4.67 -11.28
N VAL A 371 34.07 4.83 -10.02
CA VAL A 371 33.86 6.16 -9.42
C VAL A 371 35.14 7.00 -9.46
N LYS A 372 36.29 6.41 -9.11
CA LYS A 372 37.59 7.10 -9.18
C LYS A 372 37.93 7.52 -10.61
N TYR A 373 37.74 6.64 -11.59
CA TYR A 373 37.95 6.93 -13.00
C TYR A 373 37.08 8.10 -13.48
N VAL A 374 35.79 8.10 -13.17
CA VAL A 374 34.86 9.18 -13.55
C VAL A 374 35.28 10.51 -12.92
N LYS A 375 35.60 10.51 -11.63
CA LYS A 375 36.07 11.73 -10.94
C LYS A 375 37.36 12.27 -11.54
N HIS A 376 38.32 11.40 -11.86
CA HIS A 376 39.60 11.81 -12.45
C HIS A 376 39.43 12.42 -13.84
N ASN A 377 38.69 11.77 -14.74
CA ASN A 377 38.52 12.25 -16.11
C ASN A 377 37.66 13.52 -16.21
N ALA A 378 36.70 13.70 -15.32
CA ALA A 378 35.91 14.92 -15.28
C ALA A 378 36.70 16.15 -14.78
N LEU A 379 37.82 15.94 -14.07
CA LEU A 379 38.73 17.00 -13.68
C LEU A 379 39.66 17.39 -14.83
N SER A 380 40.06 16.45 -15.69
CA SER A 380 40.94 16.72 -16.84
C SER A 380 40.26 17.43 -18.01
N GLU A 381 38.93 17.38 -18.12
CA GLU A 381 38.18 18.05 -19.19
C GLU A 381 37.72 19.49 -18.82
N ASN A 382 37.79 19.89 -17.55
CA ASN A 382 37.25 21.16 -17.04
C ASN A 382 38.34 22.15 -16.58
N ASP A 383 39.28 22.48 -17.47
CA ASP A 383 40.35 23.47 -17.18
C ASP A 383 39.87 24.94 -17.32
N ASP A 384 38.66 25.19 -17.84
CA ASP A 384 38.14 26.56 -18.03
C ASP A 384 36.80 26.80 -17.28
N THR A 385 36.89 27.52 -16.16
CA THR A 385 35.84 28.41 -15.60
C THR A 385 34.43 27.85 -15.36
N ASN A 386 34.29 26.80 -14.54
CA ASN A 386 33.27 26.69 -13.49
C ASN A 386 33.39 25.31 -12.81
N SER A 387 33.89 25.30 -11.57
CA SER A 387 34.13 24.12 -10.74
C SER A 387 32.82 23.39 -10.36
N ALA A 388 32.23 22.63 -11.28
CA ALA A 388 31.28 21.57 -10.97
C ALA A 388 32.03 20.23 -11.03
N SER A 389 32.57 19.79 -9.89
CA SER A 389 33.13 18.45 -9.75
C SER A 389 32.12 17.40 -10.24
N ALA A 390 32.60 16.35 -10.93
CA ALA A 390 31.72 15.27 -11.36
C ALA A 390 30.94 14.71 -10.17
N ARG A 391 29.62 14.79 -10.26
CA ARG A 391 28.69 14.29 -9.25
C ARG A 391 28.43 12.82 -9.56
N VAL A 392 28.88 11.95 -8.66
CA VAL A 392 28.62 10.51 -8.72
C VAL A 392 27.82 10.11 -7.49
N ALA A 393 26.77 9.32 -7.71
CA ALA A 393 25.97 8.71 -6.65
C ALA A 393 25.99 7.19 -6.82
N VAL A 394 26.15 6.47 -5.71
CA VAL A 394 26.03 5.01 -5.65
C VAL A 394 24.76 4.70 -4.88
N LEU A 395 23.85 3.95 -5.50
CA LEU A 395 22.53 3.64 -4.93
C LEU A 395 22.51 2.19 -4.46
N PHE A 396 22.10 1.99 -3.21
CA PHE A 396 22.02 0.68 -2.58
C PHE A 396 20.58 0.34 -2.22
N ARG A 397 20.21 -0.94 -2.29
CA ARG A 397 18.90 -1.40 -1.83
C ARG A 397 18.76 -1.33 -0.30
N SER A 398 19.85 -1.58 0.43
CA SER A 398 19.90 -1.59 1.89
C SER A 398 21.05 -0.72 2.41
N LYS A 399 20.81 -0.03 3.53
CA LYS A 399 21.83 0.78 4.23
C LYS A 399 22.99 -0.08 4.74
N ASN A 400 22.76 -1.37 5.02
CA ASN A 400 23.78 -2.29 5.51
C ASN A 400 24.92 -2.50 4.49
N ASN A 401 24.68 -2.21 3.21
CA ASN A 401 25.70 -2.32 2.18
C ASN A 401 26.60 -1.08 2.08
N ILE A 402 26.16 0.08 2.58
CA ILE A 402 26.88 1.36 2.46
C ILE A 402 28.30 1.27 3.07
N PRO A 403 28.49 0.73 4.29
CA PRO A 403 29.82 0.65 4.90
C PRO A 403 30.84 -0.20 4.13
N LEU A 404 30.40 -1.00 3.16
CA LEU A 404 31.30 -1.79 2.31
C LEU A 404 31.97 -0.95 1.21
N TYR A 405 31.44 0.25 0.92
CA TYR A 405 31.87 1.12 -0.19
C TYR A 405 32.43 2.48 0.28
N GLU A 406 32.40 2.75 1.59
CA GLU A 406 33.09 3.87 2.24
C GLU A 406 34.56 3.52 2.50
#